data_AF-A0A6M1ZWJ6-F1
#
_entry.id   AF-A0A6M1ZWJ6-F1
#
_cell.length_a   1.000
_cell.length_b   1.000
_cell.length_c   1.000
_cell.angle_alpha   90.00
_cell.angle_beta   90.00
_cell.angle_gamma   90.00
#
_symmetry.space_group_name_H-M   'P 1'
#
loop_
_entity.id
_entity.type
_entity.pdbx_description
1 polymer ?
#
loop_
_entity_poly.entity_id
_entity_poly.type
_entity_poly.pdbx_seq_one_letter_code
_entity_poly.pdbx_strand_id
1 'polypeptide(L)'
;MQKVIAMFGESEKGKYHVPYVFHSLEQLSNTLGEPPKDSFGLFYAIQALMYEREVIYFRVEDEGYSVEDYMIGLKFLKKKKSIKRLDALCMPKVGSKEIIDATNPICLKFQSLIIINENDLFDYLLSKPF
;
A
#
# COMPACT_ATOMS: atom_id res chain seq x y z
N MET A 1 -19.40 8.22 4.21
CA MET A 1 -19.01 6.80 4.36
C MET A 1 -17.50 6.71 4.32
N GLN A 2 -16.86 6.29 5.41
CA GLN A 2 -15.40 6.26 5.54
C GLN A 2 -14.77 5.39 4.44
N LYS A 3 -13.75 5.93 3.78
CA LYS A 3 -13.02 5.29 2.68
C LYS A 3 -11.85 4.50 3.28
N VAL A 4 -11.54 3.34 2.68
CA VAL A 4 -10.48 2.44 3.14
C VAL A 4 -9.36 2.40 2.11
N ILE A 5 -8.12 2.68 2.52
CA ILE A 5 -6.96 2.67 1.62
C ILE A 5 -5.95 1.65 2.13
N ALA A 6 -5.53 0.74 1.26
CA ALA A 6 -4.36 -0.11 1.53
C ALA A 6 -3.10 0.65 1.15
N MET A 7 -2.14 0.71 2.06
CA MET A 7 -0.86 1.40 1.90
C MET A 7 0.27 0.38 1.98
N PHE A 8 1.22 0.46 1.07
CA PHE A 8 2.45 -0.32 1.10
C PHE A 8 3.61 0.64 1.25
N GLY A 9 4.46 0.40 2.24
CA GLY A 9 5.57 1.30 2.48
C GLY A 9 6.51 0.87 3.58
N GLU A 10 7.67 1.50 3.58
CA GLU A 10 8.70 1.32 4.57
C GLU A 10 8.30 2.03 5.88
N SER A 11 8.78 1.50 7.00
CA SER A 11 8.60 2.10 8.32
C SER A 11 9.70 1.63 9.25
N GLU A 12 10.05 2.44 10.26
CA GLU A 12 11.04 2.07 11.28
C GLU A 12 10.63 0.79 12.04
N LYS A 13 9.36 0.72 12.46
CA LYS A 13 8.77 -0.33 13.28
C LYS A 13 7.66 -1.08 12.53
N GLY A 14 7.10 -2.10 13.18
CA GLY A 14 6.08 -2.99 12.61
C GLY A 14 6.68 -4.30 12.11
N LYS A 15 5.88 -5.36 12.04
CA LYS A 15 6.31 -6.67 11.54
C LYS A 15 6.02 -6.75 10.04
N TYR A 16 6.96 -7.28 9.28
CA TYR A 16 6.72 -7.68 7.89
C TYR A 16 5.62 -8.73 7.82
N HIS A 17 4.94 -8.78 6.67
CA HIS A 17 3.87 -9.76 6.37
C HIS A 17 2.64 -9.70 7.29
N VAL A 18 2.51 -8.66 8.11
CA VAL A 18 1.36 -8.41 8.98
C VAL A 18 0.67 -7.11 8.57
N PRO A 19 -0.64 -7.13 8.26
CA PRO A 19 -1.39 -5.91 8.02
C PRO A 19 -1.72 -5.21 9.34
N TYR A 20 -1.56 -3.89 9.35
CA TYR A 20 -1.98 -3.03 10.43
C TYR A 20 -3.16 -2.17 10.00
N VAL A 21 -4.15 -1.98 10.88
CA VAL A 21 -5.29 -1.10 10.59
C VAL A 21 -5.20 0.13 11.49
N PHE A 22 -5.25 1.31 10.88
CA PHE A 22 -5.14 2.58 11.57
C PHE A 22 -6.37 3.47 11.35
N HIS A 23 -6.77 4.12 12.44
CA HIS A 23 -7.83 5.14 12.47
C HIS A 23 -7.36 6.48 13.04
N SER A 24 -6.14 6.54 13.59
CA SER A 24 -5.55 7.77 14.12
C SER A 24 -4.04 7.85 13.90
N LEU A 25 -3.51 9.07 13.87
CA LEU A 25 -2.07 9.33 13.74
C LEU A 25 -1.28 8.79 14.94
N GLU A 26 -1.85 8.85 16.14
CA GLU A 26 -1.23 8.32 17.36
C GLU A 26 -1.01 6.81 17.26
N GLN A 27 -2.03 6.06 16.83
CA GLN A 27 -1.91 4.62 16.65
C GLN A 27 -0.84 4.27 15.61
N LEU A 28 -0.82 5.01 14.49
CA LEU A 28 0.17 4.85 13.43
C LEU A 28 1.58 5.11 13.94
N SER A 29 1.83 6.25 14.60
CA SER A 29 3.14 6.63 15.13
C SER A 29 3.65 5.64 16.19
N ASN A 30 2.79 5.20 17.10
CA ASN A 30 3.16 4.26 18.16
C ASN A 30 3.49 2.86 17.60
N THR A 31 2.92 2.49 16.46
CA THR A 31 3.08 1.15 15.87
C THR A 31 4.21 1.08 14.84
N LEU A 32 4.31 2.09 13.97
CA LEU A 32 5.22 2.09 12.81
C LEU A 32 6.46 2.97 13.01
N GLY A 33 6.48 3.83 14.03
CA GLY A 33 7.61 4.72 14.30
C GLY A 33 7.76 5.80 13.23
N GLU A 34 8.99 6.20 12.97
CA GLU A 34 9.30 7.25 12.01
C GLU A 34 9.39 6.73 10.55
N PRO A 35 9.11 7.60 9.56
CA PRO A 35 9.37 7.30 8.15
C PRO A 35 10.88 7.22 7.89
N PRO A 36 11.37 6.15 7.22
CA PRO A 36 12.72 6.12 6.69
C PRO A 36 12.96 7.28 5.71
N LYS A 37 14.23 7.66 5.55
CA LYS A 37 14.59 8.68 4.56
C LYS A 37 14.14 8.23 3.17
N ASP A 38 13.60 9.17 2.41
CA ASP A 38 13.11 8.97 1.06
C ASP A 38 11.91 8.00 0.93
N SER A 39 11.31 7.49 2.02
CA SER A 39 10.08 6.69 1.97
C SER A 39 8.83 7.57 1.85
N PHE A 40 7.81 7.09 1.13
CA PHE A 40 6.55 7.80 0.93
C PHE A 40 5.33 7.07 1.52
N GLY A 41 5.44 5.81 1.94
CA GLY A 41 4.29 5.06 2.45
C GLY A 41 3.66 5.69 3.69
N LEU A 42 4.48 6.02 4.70
CA LEU A 42 4.03 6.69 5.91
C LEU A 42 3.52 8.11 5.62
N PHE A 43 4.15 8.83 4.69
CA PHE A 43 3.70 10.16 4.25
C PHE A 43 2.26 10.11 3.72
N TYR A 44 1.94 9.18 2.83
CA TYR A 44 0.58 9.02 2.31
C TYR A 44 -0.39 8.48 3.36
N ALA A 45 0.05 7.58 4.25
CA ALA A 45 -0.79 7.07 5.34
C ALA A 45 -1.21 8.19 6.32
N ILE A 46 -0.30 9.11 6.66
CA ILE A 46 -0.60 10.29 7.47
C ILE A 46 -1.66 11.15 6.80
N GLN A 47 -1.49 11.45 5.50
CA GLN A 47 -2.48 12.24 4.76
C GLN A 47 -3.84 11.54 4.73
N ALA A 48 -3.88 10.24 4.45
CA ALA A 48 -5.11 9.47 4.44
C ALA A 48 -5.85 9.57 5.79
N LEU A 49 -5.13 9.41 6.90
CA LEU A 49 -5.72 9.55 8.24
C LEU A 49 -6.22 10.97 8.51
N MET A 50 -5.50 12.01 8.08
CA MET A 50 -5.94 13.41 8.21
C MET A 50 -7.23 13.70 7.42
N TYR A 51 -7.45 13.00 6.31
CA TYR A 51 -8.70 13.05 5.55
C TYR A 51 -9.76 12.05 6.05
N GLU A 52 -9.64 11.57 7.30
CA GLU A 52 -10.56 10.62 7.92
C GLU A 52 -10.76 9.34 7.08
N ARG A 53 -9.68 8.82 6.51
CA ARG A 53 -9.65 7.54 5.79
C ARG A 53 -9.15 6.46 6.74
N GLU A 54 -9.70 5.26 6.64
CA GLU A 54 -9.12 4.09 7.31
C GLU A 54 -7.92 3.61 6.48
N VAL A 55 -6.81 3.28 7.15
CA VAL A 55 -5.59 2.81 6.50
C VAL A 55 -5.32 1.36 6.87
N ILE A 56 -5.14 0.50 5.87
CA ILE A 56 -4.58 -0.85 6.02
C ILE A 56 -3.13 -0.79 5.56
N TYR A 57 -2.19 -0.75 6.48
CA TYR A 57 -0.77 -0.61 6.19
C TYR A 57 -0.06 -1.96 6.11
N PHE A 58 0.73 -2.16 5.07
CA PHE A 58 1.66 -3.26 4.89
C PHE A 58 3.07 -2.71 4.90
N ARG A 59 3.84 -3.06 5.93
CA ARG A 59 5.26 -2.75 5.97
C ARG A 59 5.97 -3.54 4.86
N VAL A 60 6.77 -2.86 4.04
CA VAL A 60 7.71 -3.47 3.10
C VAL A 60 9.14 -3.15 3.54
N GLU A 61 10.08 -4.03 3.22
CA GLU A 61 11.50 -3.87 3.57
C GLU A 61 12.18 -2.77 2.75
N ASP A 62 11.85 -2.67 1.46
CA ASP A 62 12.38 -1.69 0.52
C ASP A 62 11.28 -1.24 -0.46
N GLU A 63 10.88 0.03 -0.38
CA GLU A 63 9.82 0.62 -1.20
C GLU A 63 10.19 0.59 -2.68
N GLY A 64 9.35 -0.09 -3.46
CA GLY A 64 9.55 -0.25 -4.91
C GLY A 64 10.32 -1.51 -5.30
N TYR A 65 11.02 -2.15 -4.37
CA TYR A 65 11.94 -3.26 -4.68
C TYR A 65 11.59 -4.58 -4.00
N SER A 66 11.01 -4.58 -2.79
CA SER A 66 10.71 -5.82 -2.05
C SER A 66 9.46 -6.55 -2.58
N VAL A 67 9.56 -7.15 -3.77
CA VAL A 67 8.45 -7.82 -4.48
C VAL A 67 7.68 -8.81 -3.59
N GLU A 68 8.40 -9.57 -2.77
CA GLU A 68 7.80 -10.56 -1.87
C GLU A 68 6.82 -9.92 -0.87
N ASP A 69 7.19 -8.78 -0.26
CA ASP A 69 6.33 -8.09 0.71
C ASP A 69 5.04 -7.59 0.06
N TYR A 70 5.14 -6.99 -1.12
CA TYR A 70 3.98 -6.56 -1.89
C TYR A 70 3.08 -7.75 -2.21
N MET A 71 3.63 -8.84 -2.76
CA MET A 71 2.85 -10.01 -3.15
C MET A 71 2.13 -10.66 -1.96
N ILE A 72 2.76 -10.70 -0.78
CA ILE A 72 2.15 -11.21 0.43
C ILE A 72 0.98 -10.32 0.88
N GLY A 73 1.14 -9.00 0.88
CA GLY A 73 0.06 -8.08 1.20
C GLY A 73 -1.11 -8.13 0.21
N LEU A 74 -0.81 -8.17 -1.09
CA LEU A 74 -1.83 -8.34 -2.15
C LEU A 74 -2.58 -9.67 -2.00
N LYS A 75 -1.88 -10.77 -1.70
CA LYS A 75 -2.49 -12.07 -1.42
C LYS A 75 -3.41 -12.02 -0.21
N PHE A 76 -3.04 -11.26 0.84
CA PHE A 76 -3.90 -11.03 1.99
C PHE A 76 -5.19 -10.30 1.59
N LEU A 77 -5.09 -9.17 0.89
CA LEU A 77 -6.23 -8.37 0.42
C LEU A 77 -7.18 -9.18 -0.47
N LYS A 78 -6.63 -10.02 -1.36
CA LYS A 78 -7.40 -10.89 -2.25
C LYS A 78 -8.21 -11.93 -1.48
N LYS A 79 -7.60 -12.62 -0.50
CA LYS A 79 -8.19 -13.79 0.18
C LYS A 79 -9.07 -13.43 1.39
N LYS A 80 -8.78 -12.32 2.08
CA LYS A 80 -9.44 -12.03 3.36
C LYS A 80 -10.90 -11.60 3.15
N LYS A 81 -11.84 -12.44 3.59
CA LYS A 81 -13.29 -12.14 3.51
C LYS A 81 -13.76 -11.04 4.46
N SER A 82 -12.99 -10.73 5.50
CA SER A 82 -13.36 -9.69 6.48
C SER A 82 -13.22 -8.27 5.94
N ILE A 83 -12.41 -8.07 4.89
CA ILE A 83 -12.32 -6.79 4.20
C ILE A 83 -13.56 -6.66 3.32
N LYS A 84 -14.52 -5.86 3.78
CA LYS A 84 -15.77 -5.60 3.05
C LYS A 84 -15.63 -4.52 2.00
N ARG A 85 -14.62 -3.66 2.14
CA ARG A 85 -14.41 -2.48 1.31
C ARG A 85 -12.91 -2.17 1.21
N LEU A 86 -12.50 -1.78 0.01
CA LEU A 86 -11.20 -1.22 -0.28
C LEU A 86 -11.40 -0.21 -1.42
N ASP A 87 -11.11 1.07 -1.19
CA ASP A 87 -11.33 2.12 -2.18
C ASP A 87 -10.08 2.40 -3.02
N ALA A 88 -8.89 2.22 -2.45
CA ALA A 88 -7.64 2.38 -3.16
C ALA A 88 -6.51 1.51 -2.62
N LEU A 89 -5.53 1.24 -3.48
CA LEU A 89 -4.20 0.73 -3.13
C LEU A 89 -3.20 1.81 -3.46
N CYS A 90 -2.41 2.24 -2.48
CA CYS A 90 -1.36 3.23 -2.64
C CYS A 90 0.00 2.55 -2.50
N MET A 91 0.80 2.65 -3.56
CA MET A 91 2.04 1.90 -3.73
C MET A 91 3.12 2.84 -4.30
N PRO A 92 3.60 3.81 -3.52
CA PRO A 92 4.63 4.72 -4.01
C PRO A 92 5.92 3.97 -4.37
N LYS A 93 6.66 4.50 -5.36
CA LYS A 93 7.91 3.95 -5.89
C LYS A 93 7.79 2.61 -6.63
N VAL A 94 6.58 2.13 -6.86
CA VAL A 94 6.36 0.84 -7.52
C VAL A 94 6.18 1.04 -9.01
N GLY A 95 7.27 0.98 -9.78
CA GLY A 95 7.25 0.88 -11.24
C GLY A 95 7.17 -0.56 -11.79
N SER A 96 7.28 -1.57 -10.91
CA SER A 96 7.30 -2.98 -11.32
C SER A 96 5.97 -3.43 -11.94
N LYS A 97 6.04 -3.90 -13.19
CA LYS A 97 4.91 -4.50 -13.91
C LYS A 97 4.28 -5.66 -13.15
N GLU A 98 5.11 -6.51 -12.56
CA GLU A 98 4.66 -7.68 -11.81
C GLU A 98 3.79 -7.27 -10.60
N ILE A 99 4.24 -6.28 -9.82
CA ILE A 99 3.51 -5.81 -8.64
C ILE A 99 2.22 -5.10 -9.05
N ILE A 100 2.28 -4.20 -10.03
CA ILE A 100 1.12 -3.45 -10.50
C ILE A 100 0.07 -4.40 -11.09
N ASP A 101 0.45 -5.33 -11.97
CA ASP A 101 -0.49 -6.27 -12.58
C ASP A 101 -1.13 -7.20 -11.54
N ALA A 102 -0.42 -7.54 -10.46
CA ALA A 102 -0.96 -8.33 -9.35
C ALA A 102 -2.09 -7.63 -8.59
N THR A 103 -2.24 -6.31 -8.73
CA THR A 103 -3.36 -5.56 -8.12
C THR A 103 -4.67 -5.69 -8.89
N ASN A 104 -4.63 -5.99 -10.19
CA ASN A 104 -5.82 -6.11 -11.05
C ASN A 104 -6.96 -6.95 -10.45
N PRO A 105 -6.74 -8.19 -9.97
CA PRO A 105 -7.83 -8.99 -9.38
C PRO A 105 -8.42 -8.36 -8.11
N ILE A 106 -7.66 -7.54 -7.38
CA ILE A 106 -8.12 -6.85 -6.18
C ILE A 106 -8.96 -5.63 -6.58
N CYS A 107 -8.45 -4.84 -7.52
CA CYS A 107 -9.16 -3.67 -8.07
C CYS A 107 -10.50 -4.07 -8.69
N LEU A 108 -10.56 -5.17 -9.46
CA LEU A 108 -11.82 -5.69 -10.01
C LEU A 108 -12.78 -6.15 -8.91
N LYS A 109 -12.28 -6.84 -7.88
CA LYS A 109 -13.10 -7.34 -6.77
C LYS A 109 -13.74 -6.21 -5.95
N PHE A 110 -13.00 -5.14 -5.68
CA PHE A 110 -13.42 -4.07 -4.78
C PHE A 110 -13.81 -2.77 -5.48
N GLN A 111 -13.66 -2.70 -6.80
CA GLN A 111 -13.77 -1.46 -7.58
C GLN A 111 -12.83 -0.37 -7.07
N SER A 112 -11.60 -0.78 -6.70
CA SER A 112 -10.56 0.10 -6.15
C SER A 112 -9.75 0.77 -7.26
N LEU A 113 -9.16 1.91 -6.91
CA LEU A 113 -8.15 2.58 -7.72
C LEU A 113 -6.73 2.22 -7.25
N ILE A 114 -5.77 2.37 -8.14
CA ILE A 114 -4.35 2.31 -7.81
C ILE A 114 -3.80 3.73 -7.75
N ILE A 115 -3.03 4.04 -6.72
CA ILE A 115 -2.33 5.31 -6.53
C ILE A 115 -0.83 4.99 -6.58
N ILE A 116 -0.16 5.50 -7.61
CA ILE A 116 1.28 5.43 -7.85
C ILE A 116 1.75 6.82 -8.32
N ASN A 117 3.06 7.08 -8.26
CA ASN A 117 3.60 8.36 -8.71
C ASN A 117 3.75 8.39 -10.24
N GLU A 118 3.97 9.59 -10.80
CA GLU A 118 4.11 9.78 -12.25
C GLU A 118 5.26 8.96 -12.86
N ASN A 119 6.43 8.95 -12.20
CA ASN A 119 7.60 8.18 -12.65
C ASN A 119 7.31 6.68 -12.64
N ASP A 120 6.64 6.19 -11.60
CA ASP A 120 6.28 4.78 -11.46
C ASP A 120 5.31 4.33 -12.58
N LEU A 121 4.35 5.20 -12.92
CA LEU A 121 3.45 4.96 -14.03
C LEU A 121 4.19 4.93 -15.36
N PHE A 122 5.15 5.83 -15.56
CA PHE A 122 5.98 5.85 -16.78
C PHE A 122 6.78 4.56 -16.93
N ASP A 123 7.44 4.11 -15.86
CA ASP A 123 8.20 2.86 -15.83
C ASP A 123 7.29 1.64 -16.11
N TYR A 124 6.11 1.61 -15.50
CA TYR A 124 5.11 0.58 -15.75
C TYR A 124 4.71 0.51 -17.22
N LEU A 125 4.39 1.65 -17.84
CA LEU A 125 3.92 1.71 -19.23
C LEU A 125 5.01 1.35 -20.24
N LEU A 126 6.28 1.62 -19.93
CA LEU A 126 7.42 1.28 -20.79
C LEU A 126 8.03 -0.10 -20.51
N SER A 127 7.59 -0.79 -19.45
CA SER A 127 7.99 -2.16 -19.18
C SER A 127 7.62 -3.08 -20.35
N LYS A 128 8.63 -3.57 -21.08
CA LYS A 128 8.42 -4.48 -22.21
C LYS A 128 7.65 -5.72 -21.74
N PRO A 129 6.62 -6.18 -22.48
CA PRO A 129 6.07 -7.50 -22.24
C PRO A 129 7.17 -8.54 -22.49
N PHE A 130 7.38 -9.45 -21.54
CA PHE A 130 8.25 -10.61 -21.70
C PHE A 130 7.71 -11.54 -22.80
#